data_AF-A0A317J2H8-F1
#
_entry.id   AF-A0A317J2H8-F1
#
_cell.length_a   1.000
_cell.length_b   1.000
_cell.length_c   1.000
_cell.angle_alpha   90.00
_cell.angle_beta   90.00
_cell.angle_gamma   90.00
#
_symmetry.space_group_name_H-M   'P 1'
#
loop_
_entity.id
_entity.type
_entity.pdbx_description
1 polymer ?
#
loop_
_entity_poly.entity_id
_entity_poly.type
_entity_poly.pdbx_seq_one_letter_code
_entity_poly.pdbx_strand_id
1 'polypeptide(L)'
;MCETPFGEDVRLPKEKVIAILNCLVEGASVRATSRLCDVTPRSVLNMLVLAGERSEKLVGKLIANIPCKDVECHEIWGYVYKKEAHKTPDEAHDT
;
A
#
# COMPACT_ATOMS: atom_id res chain seq x y z
N MET A 1 -10.83 19.57 -14.94
CA MET A 1 -9.45 19.06 -15.01
C MET A 1 -9.33 18.05 -13.89
N CYS A 2 -9.40 16.75 -14.21
CA CYS A 2 -9.38 15.69 -13.19
C CYS A 2 -7.93 15.58 -12.70
N GLU A 3 -7.63 16.11 -11.51
CA GLU A 3 -6.33 15.89 -10.88
C GLU A 3 -6.09 14.38 -10.77
N THR A 4 -5.04 13.88 -11.42
CA THR A 4 -4.71 12.46 -11.38
C THR A 4 -4.29 12.09 -9.96
N PRO A 5 -4.98 11.13 -9.31
CA PRO A 5 -4.55 10.67 -8.00
C PRO A 5 -3.14 10.08 -8.10
N PHE A 6 -2.25 10.45 -7.17
CA PHE A 6 -0.82 10.10 -7.15
C PHE A 6 0.04 10.60 -8.32
N GLY A 7 -0.49 11.43 -9.22
CA GLY A 7 0.26 11.92 -10.39
C GLY A 7 0.52 10.85 -11.45
N GLU A 8 -0.24 9.74 -11.43
CA GLU A 8 -0.15 8.63 -12.39
C GLU A 8 -1.45 8.44 -13.19
N ASP A 9 -1.41 7.63 -14.24
CA ASP A 9 -2.58 7.26 -15.05
C ASP A 9 -3.49 6.28 -14.30
N VAL A 10 -4.21 6.81 -13.31
CA VAL A 10 -5.26 6.11 -12.60
C VAL A 10 -6.60 6.37 -13.29
N ARG A 11 -7.19 5.31 -13.84
CA ARG A 11 -8.47 5.36 -14.59
C ARG A 11 -9.71 5.52 -13.70
N LEU A 12 -9.55 5.86 -12.42
CA LEU A 12 -10.63 6.07 -11.46
C LEU A 12 -10.71 7.54 -11.06
N PRO A 13 -11.91 8.07 -10.79
CA PRO A 13 -12.03 9.42 -10.27
C PRO A 13 -11.39 9.51 -8.88
N LYS A 14 -10.77 10.66 -8.59
CA LYS A 14 -10.04 10.92 -7.33
C LYS A 14 -10.83 10.56 -6.08
N GLU A 15 -12.11 10.91 -6.03
CA GLU A 15 -13.01 10.62 -4.90
C GLU A 15 -13.13 9.12 -4.62
N LYS A 16 -13.23 8.31 -5.68
CA LYS A 16 -13.33 6.85 -5.56
C LYS A 16 -12.01 6.25 -5.08
N VAL A 17 -10.87 6.81 -5.50
CA VAL A 17 -9.55 6.40 -4.98
C VAL A 17 -9.44 6.70 -3.48
N ILE A 18 -9.85 7.90 -3.05
CA ILE A 18 -9.86 8.28 -1.63
C ILE A 18 -10.75 7.32 -0.83
N ALA A 19 -11.95 6.99 -1.34
CA ALA A 19 -12.86 6.06 -0.66
C ALA A 19 -12.23 4.68 -0.48
N ILE A 20 -11.57 4.15 -1.53
CA ILE A 20 -10.86 2.86 -1.47
C ILE A 20 -9.75 2.90 -0.41
N LEU A 21 -8.92 3.95 -0.40
CA LEU A 21 -7.82 4.08 0.55
C LEU A 21 -8.32 4.20 1.99
N ASN A 22 -9.37 4.98 2.24
CA ASN A 22 -9.97 5.08 3.57
C ASN A 22 -10.47 3.72 4.06
N CYS A 23 -11.16 2.94 3.22
CA CYS A 23 -11.57 1.59 3.60
C CYS A 23 -10.37 0.70 4.00
N LEU A 24 -9.25 0.79 3.27
CA LEU A 24 -8.06 0.00 3.56
C LEU A 24 -7.37 0.43 4.87
N VAL A 25 -7.31 1.73 5.15
CA VAL A 25 -6.75 2.29 6.40
C VAL A 25 -7.57 1.86 7.61
N GLU A 26 -8.90 1.81 7.48
CA GLU A 26 -9.82 1.32 8.52
C GLU A 26 -9.77 -0.22 8.71
N GLY A 27 -8.93 -0.93 7.95
CA GLY A 27 -8.76 -2.38 8.07
C GLY A 27 -9.78 -3.21 7.29
N ALA A 28 -10.50 -2.63 6.32
CA ALA A 28 -11.38 -3.41 5.46
C ALA A 28 -10.57 -4.33 4.51
N SER A 29 -11.04 -5.57 4.37
CA SER A 29 -10.44 -6.49 3.39
C SER A 29 -10.62 -6.00 1.95
N VAL A 30 -9.71 -6.39 1.05
CA VAL A 30 -9.79 -6.10 -0.40
C VAL A 30 -11.16 -6.45 -0.98
N ARG A 31 -11.76 -7.58 -0.57
CA ARG A 31 -13.08 -8.02 -1.03
C ARG A 31 -14.22 -7.18 -0.47
N ALA A 32 -14.10 -6.70 0.77
CA ALA A 32 -15.08 -5.79 1.35
C ALA A 32 -15.04 -4.44 0.64
N THR A 33 -13.84 -3.88 0.48
CA THR A 33 -13.62 -2.62 -0.23
C THR A 33 -14.10 -2.68 -1.68
N SER A 34 -13.87 -3.79 -2.39
CA SER A 34 -14.34 -3.95 -3.76
C SER A 34 -15.87 -3.90 -3.87
N ARG A 35 -16.59 -4.48 -2.90
CA ARG A 35 -18.07 -4.42 -2.83
C ARG A 35 -18.58 -3.03 -2.42
N LEU A 36 -17.93 -2.39 -1.45
CA LEU A 36 -18.32 -1.07 -0.94
C LEU A 36 -18.11 0.04 -1.96
N CYS A 37 -16.99 -0.01 -2.70
CA CYS A 37 -16.62 1.02 -3.67
C CYS A 37 -17.06 0.70 -5.11
N ASP A 38 -17.74 -0.43 -5.32
CA ASP A 38 -18.17 -0.96 -6.62
C ASP A 38 -17.03 -0.94 -7.65
N VAL A 39 -15.98 -1.72 -7.37
CA VAL A 39 -14.79 -1.88 -8.21
C VAL A 39 -14.32 -3.32 -8.21
N THR A 40 -13.49 -3.69 -9.19
CA THR A 40 -12.89 -5.03 -9.21
C THR A 40 -11.85 -5.17 -8.08
N PRO A 41 -11.69 -6.36 -7.47
CA PRO A 41 -10.64 -6.60 -6.47
C PRO A 41 -9.23 -6.29 -6.99
N ARG A 42 -8.99 -6.50 -8.29
CA ARG A 42 -7.73 -6.16 -8.96
C ARG A 42 -7.46 -4.65 -8.91
N SER A 43 -8.48 -3.83 -9.11
CA SER A 43 -8.35 -2.37 -9.00
C SER A 43 -7.95 -1.96 -7.58
N VAL A 44 -8.54 -2.57 -6.55
CA VAL A 44 -8.18 -2.29 -5.15
C VAL A 44 -6.73 -2.67 -4.86
N LEU A 45 -6.27 -3.85 -5.32
CA LEU A 45 -4.88 -4.29 -5.15
C LEU A 45 -3.90 -3.35 -5.85
N ASN A 46 -4.19 -2.94 -7.10
CA ASN A 46 -3.34 -1.99 -7.82
C ASN A 46 -3.24 -0.64 -7.08
N MET A 47 -4.34 -0.16 -6.50
CA MET A 47 -4.32 1.08 -5.69
C MET A 47 -3.51 0.90 -4.41
N LEU A 48 -3.58 -0.26 -3.76
CA LEU A 48 -2.80 -0.56 -2.57
C LEU A 48 -1.29 -0.58 -2.86
N VAL A 49 -0.86 -1.21 -3.96
CA VAL A 49 0.54 -1.23 -4.40
C VAL A 49 1.03 0.19 -4.68
N LEU A 50 0.29 0.96 -5.48
CA LEU A 50 0.64 2.33 -5.81
C LEU A 50 0.73 3.22 -4.56
N ALA A 51 -0.20 3.09 -3.62
CA ALA A 51 -0.15 3.82 -2.36
C ALA A 51 1.06 3.43 -1.51
N GLY A 52 1.43 2.14 -1.49
CA GLY A 52 2.62 1.63 -0.80
C GLY A 52 3.92 2.24 -1.33
N GLU A 53 4.15 2.17 -2.64
CA GLU A 53 5.33 2.74 -3.30
C GLU A 53 5.47 4.25 -3.07
N ARG A 54 4.34 4.97 -3.05
CA ARG A 54 4.32 6.41 -2.80
C ARG A 54 4.56 6.74 -1.34
N SER A 55 4.03 5.94 -0.43
CA SER A 55 4.26 6.09 1.01
C SER A 55 5.73 5.86 1.37
N GLU A 56 6.38 4.87 0.76
CA GLU A 56 7.82 4.63 0.92
C GLU A 56 8.65 5.86 0.48
N LYS A 57 8.39 6.36 -0.72
CA LYS A 57 9.06 7.57 -1.24
C LYS A 57 8.79 8.80 -0.39
N LEU A 58 7.60 8.91 0.20
CA LEU A 58 7.22 10.03 1.06
C LEU A 58 7.96 9.96 2.39
N VAL A 59 7.95 8.79 3.05
CA VAL A 59 8.65 8.57 4.32
C VAL A 59 10.16 8.81 4.15
N GLY A 60 10.78 8.30 3.09
CA GLY A 60 12.21 8.52 2.84
C GLY A 60 12.59 9.98 2.63
N LYS A 61 11.66 10.83 2.17
CA LYS A 61 11.88 12.27 2.02
C LYS A 61 11.61 13.06 3.30
N LEU A 62 10.59 12.70 4.05
CA LEU A 62 10.15 13.43 5.24
C LEU A 62 10.95 13.05 6.50
N ILE A 63 11.29 11.77 6.62
CA ILE A 63 11.98 11.21 7.79
C ILE A 63 13.46 11.03 7.43
N ALA A 64 14.16 12.14 7.27
CA ALA A 64 15.59 12.16 6.97
C ALA A 64 16.33 13.17 7.86
N ASN A 65 17.51 12.78 8.35
CA ASN A 65 18.39 13.63 9.18
C ASN A 65 17.71 14.23 10.42
N ILE A 66 16.85 13.45 11.09
CA ILE A 66 16.19 13.90 12.32
C ILE A 66 17.19 13.80 13.48
N PRO A 67 17.48 14.90 14.20
CA PRO A 67 18.31 14.83 15.40
C PRO A 67 17.53 14.10 16.51
N CYS A 68 17.92 12.86 16.79
CA CYS A 68 17.31 12.03 17.83
C CYS A 68 18.27 11.88 19.02
N LYS A 69 17.77 12.07 20.23
CA LYS A 69 18.52 11.82 21.47
C LYS A 69 18.34 10.40 21.97
N ASP A 70 17.10 9.91 21.94
CA ASP A 70 16.69 8.57 22.33
C ASP A 70 15.83 7.97 21.20
N VAL A 71 16.02 6.69 20.90
CA VAL A 71 15.30 5.99 19.81
C VAL A 71 14.68 4.73 20.37
N GLU A 72 13.37 4.60 20.23
CA GLU A 72 12.62 3.40 20.58
C GLU A 72 12.33 2.58 19.31
N CYS A 73 12.77 1.33 19.31
CA CYS A 73 12.51 0.39 18.23
C CYS A 73 11.49 -0.65 18.70
N HIS A 74 10.40 -0.80 17.95
CA HIS A 74 9.39 -1.83 18.19
C HIS A 74 9.28 -2.74 16.96
N GLU A 75 9.01 -4.02 17.18
CA GLU A 75 8.78 -4.98 16.11
C GLU A 75 7.30 -5.32 15.98
N ILE A 76 6.83 -5.43 14.74
CA ILE A 76 5.47 -5.87 14.44
C ILE A 76 5.59 -7.16 13.62
N TRP A 77 4.95 -8.23 14.12
CA TRP A 77 4.99 -9.55 13.49
C TRP A 77 3.66 -9.86 12.80
N GLY A 78 3.73 -10.27 11.53
CA GLY A 78 2.58 -10.74 10.77
C GLY A 78 2.82 -12.15 10.24
N TYR A 79 1.78 -12.97 10.19
CA TYR A 79 1.82 -14.26 9.50
C TYR A 79 1.79 -14.03 7.98
N VAL A 80 2.84 -14.43 7.26
CA VAL A 80 3.01 -14.21 5.82
C VAL A 80 3.04 -15.50 5.01
N TYR A 81 2.54 -16.61 5.58
CA TYR A 81 2.63 -17.98 5.03
C TYR A 81 4.06 -18.51 4.85
N LYS A 82 4.88 -17.87 4.01
CA LYS A 82 6.28 -18.22 3.73
C LYS A 82 7.15 -16.97 3.77
N LYS A 83 8.21 -17.00 4.59
CA LYS A 83 9.19 -15.91 4.66
C LYS A 83 10.05 -15.89 3.39
N GLU A 84 10.49 -14.72 2.97
CA GLU A 84 11.38 -14.53 1.81
C GLU A 84 12.61 -15.44 1.87
N ALA A 85 13.26 -15.53 3.03
CA ALA A 85 14.44 -16.36 3.26
C ALA A 85 14.20 -17.88 3.13
N HIS A 86 12.94 -18.32 3.04
CA HIS A 86 12.57 -19.72 2.88
C HIS A 86 12.08 -20.07 1.47
N LYS A 87 12.13 -19.13 0.52
CA LYS A 87 11.84 -19.40 -0.90
C LYS A 87 12.79 -20.46 -1.46
N THR A 88 12.28 -21.36 -2.28
CA THR A 88 13.13 -22.29 -3.05
C THR A 88 13.78 -21.54 -4.23
N PRO A 89 14.86 -22.08 -4.84
CA PRO A 89 15.50 -21.45 -5.99
C PRO A 89 14.53 -21.14 -7.13
N ASP A 90 13.50 -21.98 -7.33
CA ASP A 90 12.50 -21.82 -8.39
C ASP A 90 11.48 -20.70 -8.11
N GLU A 91 11.35 -20.26 -6.86
CA GLU A 91 10.40 -19.21 -6.43
C GLU A 91 11.08 -17.84 -6.23
N ALA A 92 12.40 -17.76 -6.46
CA ALA A 92 13.21 -16.58 -6.13
C ALA A 92 12.78 -15.30 -6.90
N HIS A 93 12.09 -15.45 -8.03
CA HIS A 93 11.66 -14.35 -8.90
C HIS A 93 10.14 -14.28 -9.09
N ASP A 94 9.36 -15.03 -8.30
CA ASP A 94 7.91 -14.92 -8.34
C ASP A 94 7.49 -13.61 -7.63
N THR A 95 7.10 -12.62 -8.42
CA THR A 95 6.60 -11.30 -7.99
C THR A 95 5.09 -11.25 -7.94
#